data_AF-A0A6P0MIJ4-F1
#
_entry.id   AF-A0A6P0MIJ4-F1
#
_cell.length_a   1.000
_cell.length_b   1.000
_cell.length_c   1.000
_cell.angle_alpha   90.00
_cell.angle_beta   90.00
_cell.angle_gamma   90.00
#
_symmetry.space_group_name_H-M   'P 1'
#
loop_
_entity.id
_entity.type
_entity.pdbx_description
1 polymer ?
#
loop_
_entity_poly.entity_id
_entity_poly.type
_entity_poly.pdbx_seq_one_letter_code
_entity_poly.pdbx_strand_id
1 'polypeptide(L)'
;MEQQLSLFDTSAVIKARPYEVNLVEVAQKISERFWASRKLHANQVRTWMHTAFGGSDAEGSWSWKDVYEAQEAAFVLLCAKLGKTFLQGSTADVLNKLAVLKNLGLTQTKRSEESIALQQFSTPFELGYLAIKCAQIEPTDVVLEPSAGTGILARLAEVQGATVVLNELSKHRTAILRKLFPGRTVYSFNAEQINDYLPGGLCPTVVVMNPPFSASPNIDRRNSFALSNHVRSAFQRLAPGGRLVLISAHWFYPGRKEWQEAFRGLTDVRVCLTAWVDGRAYAKHGTSMETRLTVVDKIVSPEEVKPTHFNLEQKLAAVRIEGKATQVRSFNAHEVERLLASLPARAVQEPPPVKPHQGSKVTKRQKAKDRRNKQTPLKEDRLQQSLTESLPLWTGISALQSEKDRTPTEFTQRPVPVTYDLREAEEEAKPLGETLYEVYQPQRIAIHGALPHPTTLCESAALSSVKPPAVSYQPTLPPSVVEKGLLSEVQLESVIYAGEAHSHLLRGFYLVSETFDKVEVTSSENPDAVLFRRGWFLGDGTGTGKGRQVAGVILDNWNNGRTKALWISKSDKLIEDARRDWIALGGKDTDILSLSRYKLGEEIVLSQGILFTTYATLRGSKPGKNPDCSNS
;
A
#
# COMPACT_ATOMS: atom_id res chain seq x y z
N MET A 1 42.86 -13.07 -38.20
CA MET A 1 42.75 -13.69 -36.87
C MET A 1 42.80 -12.57 -35.85
N GLU A 2 41.67 -11.90 -35.60
CA GLU A 2 40.56 -12.35 -34.72
C GLU A 2 40.89 -12.02 -33.27
N GLN A 3 40.34 -10.90 -32.77
CA GLN A 3 39.11 -10.81 -31.96
C GLN A 3 39.36 -11.32 -30.52
N GLN A 4 38.98 -10.61 -29.45
CA GLN A 4 37.82 -9.74 -29.30
C GLN A 4 38.00 -8.77 -28.10
N LEU A 5 37.47 -7.56 -28.28
CA LEU A 5 37.47 -6.43 -27.34
C LEU A 5 36.68 -6.73 -26.06
N SER A 6 37.16 -6.22 -24.92
CA SER A 6 36.35 -5.98 -23.71
C SER A 6 36.69 -4.59 -23.17
N LEU A 7 36.02 -3.59 -23.71
CA LEU A 7 35.99 -2.19 -23.28
C LEU A 7 34.80 -1.56 -24.02
N PHE A 8 33.88 -0.93 -23.27
CA PHE A 8 32.62 -0.27 -23.70
C PHE A 8 31.49 -1.29 -24.04
N ASP A 9 30.50 -1.54 -23.18
CA ASP A 9 29.54 -0.56 -22.66
C ASP A 9 29.55 -0.40 -21.13
N THR A 10 30.42 0.49 -20.68
CA THR A 10 30.31 1.21 -19.41
C THR A 10 29.28 2.34 -19.46
N SER A 11 28.35 2.34 -20.43
CA SER A 11 27.24 3.29 -20.50
C SER A 11 25.95 2.74 -19.91
N ALA A 12 25.98 2.27 -18.67
CA ALA A 12 24.88 2.48 -17.72
C ALA A 12 25.21 2.02 -16.29
N VAL A 13 26.36 2.42 -15.74
CA VAL A 13 26.29 2.96 -14.37
C VAL A 13 25.66 4.34 -14.49
N ILE A 14 24.40 4.40 -14.97
CA ILE A 14 23.56 5.54 -14.69
C ILE A 14 23.46 5.48 -13.18
N LYS A 15 24.10 6.40 -12.45
CA LYS A 15 23.71 6.70 -11.07
C LYS A 15 22.20 6.67 -11.09
N ALA A 16 21.58 5.61 -10.52
CA ALA A 16 20.14 5.43 -10.65
C ALA A 16 19.51 6.76 -10.27
N ARG A 17 18.89 7.42 -11.26
CA ARG A 17 18.37 8.76 -11.06
C ARG A 17 17.41 8.67 -9.88
N PRO A 18 17.41 9.62 -8.94
CA PRO A 18 16.54 9.55 -7.78
C PRO A 18 15.09 9.28 -8.21
N TYR A 19 14.39 8.43 -7.48
CA TYR A 19 13.04 7.97 -7.80
C TYR A 19 12.10 9.11 -8.21
N GLU A 20 12.13 10.23 -7.48
CA GLU A 20 11.33 11.42 -7.75
C GLU A 20 11.67 12.12 -9.07
N VAL A 21 12.92 12.01 -9.54
CA VAL A 21 13.34 12.57 -10.83
C VAL A 21 12.74 11.75 -11.96
N ASN A 22 12.77 10.42 -11.87
CA ASN A 22 12.20 9.54 -12.88
C ASN A 22 10.68 9.70 -12.97
N LEU A 23 10.02 9.75 -11.80
CA LEU A 23 8.58 9.92 -11.74
C LEU A 23 8.14 11.28 -12.30
N VAL A 24 8.84 12.36 -11.96
CA VAL A 24 8.53 13.70 -12.49
C VAL A 24 8.81 13.79 -14.00
N GLU A 25 9.82 13.10 -14.53
CA GLU A 25 10.05 13.03 -15.98
C GLU A 25 8.87 12.36 -16.71
N VAL A 26 8.36 11.25 -16.19
CA VAL A 26 7.16 10.61 -16.76
C VAL A 26 5.94 11.50 -16.61
N ALA A 27 5.79 12.18 -15.47
CA ALA A 27 4.71 13.14 -15.24
C ALA A 27 4.72 14.30 -16.25
N GLN A 28 5.90 14.79 -16.64
CA GLN A 28 6.04 15.81 -17.69
C GLN A 28 5.52 15.30 -19.03
N LYS A 29 5.91 14.09 -19.46
CA LYS A 29 5.41 13.46 -20.70
C LYS A 29 3.89 13.26 -20.69
N ILE A 30 3.33 12.86 -19.55
CA ILE A 30 1.87 12.75 -19.37
C ILE A 30 1.22 14.13 -19.46
N SER A 31 1.81 15.15 -18.83
CA SER A 31 1.30 16.53 -18.82
C SER A 31 1.22 17.11 -20.23
N GLU A 32 2.20 16.82 -21.08
CA GLU A 32 2.19 17.20 -22.50
C GLU A 32 1.04 16.54 -23.28
N ARG A 33 0.71 15.27 -22.98
CA ARG A 33 -0.45 14.60 -23.58
C ARG A 33 -1.76 15.24 -23.13
N PHE A 34 -1.89 15.54 -21.84
CA PHE A 34 -3.05 16.24 -21.31
C PHE A 34 -3.21 17.63 -21.93
N TRP A 35 -2.11 18.37 -22.07
CA TRP A 35 -2.09 19.64 -22.78
C TRP A 35 -2.60 19.51 -24.22
N ALA A 36 -2.16 18.46 -24.93
CA ALA A 36 -2.61 18.15 -26.28
C ALA A 36 -4.02 17.53 -26.36
N SER A 37 -4.74 17.42 -25.25
CA SER A 37 -6.06 16.76 -25.15
C SER A 37 -6.09 15.30 -25.64
N ARG A 38 -4.96 14.60 -25.55
CA ARG A 38 -4.82 13.21 -26.03
C ARG A 38 -5.00 12.19 -24.92
N LYS A 39 -5.68 11.09 -25.24
CA LYS A 39 -5.88 9.97 -24.31
C LYS A 39 -4.56 9.25 -24.01
N LEU A 40 -4.36 8.87 -22.76
CA LEU A 40 -3.24 8.03 -22.35
C LEU A 40 -3.52 6.56 -22.67
N HIS A 41 -2.50 5.89 -23.19
CA HIS A 41 -2.54 4.46 -23.47
C HIS A 41 -1.55 3.74 -22.54
N ALA A 42 -2.01 2.66 -21.90
CA ALA A 42 -1.22 1.93 -20.90
C ALA A 42 0.15 1.47 -21.45
N ASN A 43 0.21 0.96 -22.67
CA ASN A 43 1.46 0.50 -23.29
C ASN A 43 2.48 1.65 -23.50
N GLN A 44 1.99 2.82 -23.86
CA GLN A 44 2.84 4.00 -24.04
C GLN A 44 3.40 4.48 -22.70
N VAL A 45 2.56 4.58 -21.67
CA VAL A 45 3.01 4.99 -20.34
C VAL A 45 3.98 3.95 -19.75
N ARG A 46 3.73 2.66 -19.95
CA ARG A 46 4.65 1.58 -19.59
C ARG A 46 6.03 1.77 -20.23
N THR A 47 6.08 2.13 -21.52
CA THR A 47 7.34 2.41 -22.23
C THR A 47 8.10 3.59 -21.61
N TRP A 48 7.40 4.67 -21.23
CA TRP A 48 8.01 5.80 -20.55
C TRP A 48 8.54 5.44 -19.17
N MET A 49 7.80 4.62 -18.41
CA MET A 49 8.27 4.11 -17.11
C MET A 49 9.51 3.24 -17.28
N HIS A 50 9.52 2.30 -18.24
CA HIS A 50 10.69 1.45 -18.51
C HIS A 50 11.93 2.29 -18.80
N THR A 51 11.76 3.31 -19.64
CA THR A 51 12.85 4.21 -20.03
C THR A 51 13.35 5.03 -18.84
N ALA A 52 12.43 5.61 -18.05
CA ALA A 52 12.79 6.49 -16.95
C ALA A 52 13.42 5.73 -15.76
N PHE A 53 12.91 4.53 -15.45
CA PHE A 53 13.38 3.72 -14.33
C PHE A 53 14.49 2.73 -14.70
N GLY A 54 14.81 2.59 -16.00
CA GLY A 54 15.87 1.70 -16.47
C GLY A 54 15.55 0.21 -16.35
N GLY A 55 14.27 -0.14 -16.22
CA GLY A 55 13.82 -1.53 -16.06
C GLY A 55 12.29 -1.67 -16.06
N SER A 56 11.80 -2.89 -16.12
CA SER A 56 10.38 -3.23 -16.28
C SER A 56 9.63 -3.32 -14.94
N ASP A 57 8.28 -3.34 -15.01
CA ASP A 57 7.44 -3.63 -13.84
C ASP A 57 7.59 -5.09 -13.37
N ALA A 58 7.94 -6.02 -14.27
CA ALA A 58 8.21 -7.42 -13.94
C ALA A 58 9.50 -7.60 -13.11
N GLU A 59 10.49 -6.73 -13.32
CA GLU A 59 11.75 -6.71 -12.55
C GLU A 59 11.62 -5.94 -11.23
N GLY A 60 10.44 -5.37 -10.95
CA GLY A 60 10.20 -4.55 -9.76
C GLY A 60 10.83 -3.16 -9.80
N SER A 61 11.27 -2.69 -10.98
CA SER A 61 11.91 -1.37 -11.12
C SER A 61 10.94 -0.21 -10.88
N TRP A 62 9.65 -0.45 -11.12
CA TRP A 62 8.53 0.44 -10.82
C TRP A 62 7.23 -0.39 -10.76
N SER A 63 6.16 0.22 -10.29
CA SER A 63 4.84 -0.38 -10.12
C SER A 63 3.76 0.48 -10.78
N TRP A 64 2.59 -0.11 -11.06
CA TRP A 64 1.45 0.65 -11.58
C TRP A 64 0.94 1.75 -10.62
N LYS A 65 1.31 1.73 -9.34
CA LYS A 65 1.08 2.84 -8.41
C LYS A 65 1.89 4.08 -8.84
N ASP A 66 3.15 3.89 -9.21
CA ASP A 66 4.04 4.97 -9.64
C ASP A 66 3.51 5.66 -10.91
N VAL A 67 2.85 4.89 -11.78
CA VAL A 67 2.13 5.42 -12.95
C VAL A 67 0.98 6.36 -12.54
N TYR A 68 0.20 5.98 -11.52
CA TYR A 68 -0.91 6.80 -11.04
C TYR A 68 -0.40 8.06 -10.32
N GLU A 69 0.68 7.95 -9.54
CA GLU A 69 1.34 9.11 -8.93
C GLU A 69 1.94 10.04 -9.99
N ALA A 70 2.54 9.51 -11.06
CA ALA A 70 3.01 10.30 -12.20
C ALA A 70 1.86 11.02 -12.92
N GLN A 71 0.69 10.37 -13.07
CA GLN A 71 -0.50 11.00 -13.66
C GLN A 71 -1.05 12.15 -12.81
N GLU A 72 -1.02 12.03 -11.49
CA GLU A 72 -1.43 13.11 -10.59
C GLU A 72 -0.42 14.25 -10.57
N ALA A 73 0.87 13.93 -10.52
CA ALA A 73 1.94 14.90 -10.69
C ALA A 73 1.83 15.63 -12.03
N ALA A 74 1.41 14.96 -13.10
CA ALA A 74 1.19 15.56 -14.41
C ALA A 74 0.05 16.60 -14.39
N PHE A 75 -1.01 16.34 -13.64
CA PHE A 75 -2.08 17.32 -13.40
C PHE A 75 -1.56 18.52 -12.62
N VAL A 76 -0.77 18.29 -11.57
CA VAL A 76 -0.13 19.37 -10.79
C VAL A 76 0.77 20.24 -11.68
N LEU A 77 1.58 19.64 -12.54
CA LEU A 77 2.42 20.35 -13.52
C LEU A 77 1.58 21.12 -14.55
N LEU A 78 0.48 20.54 -15.02
CA LEU A 78 -0.42 21.19 -15.97
C LEU A 78 -1.06 22.44 -15.37
N CYS A 79 -1.56 22.34 -14.13
CA CYS A 79 -2.11 23.48 -13.40
C CYS A 79 -1.05 24.55 -13.12
N ALA A 80 0.19 24.14 -12.80
CA ALA A 80 1.31 25.08 -12.63
C ALA A 80 1.57 25.89 -13.90
N LYS A 81 1.54 25.22 -15.06
CA LYS A 81 1.80 25.84 -16.37
C LYS A 81 0.67 26.76 -16.84
N LEU A 82 -0.58 26.35 -16.64
CA LEU A 82 -1.75 27.14 -17.06
C LEU A 82 -2.10 28.26 -16.08
N GLY A 83 -1.75 28.10 -14.80
CA GLY A 83 -2.10 29.07 -13.76
C GLY A 83 -3.60 29.34 -13.71
N LYS A 84 -3.99 30.60 -13.44
CA LYS A 84 -5.40 31.00 -13.31
C LYS A 84 -6.24 30.71 -14.55
N THR A 85 -5.63 30.72 -15.75
CA THR A 85 -6.36 30.49 -17.01
C THR A 85 -7.04 29.11 -17.07
N PHE A 86 -6.47 28.11 -16.38
CA PHE A 86 -7.08 26.79 -16.30
C PHE A 86 -8.45 26.81 -15.63
N LEU A 87 -8.56 27.59 -14.55
CA LEU A 87 -9.74 27.69 -13.70
C LEU A 87 -10.63 28.90 -14.07
N GLN A 88 -10.38 29.54 -15.22
CA GLN A 88 -11.23 30.60 -15.78
C GLN A 88 -12.44 30.01 -16.52
N GLY A 89 -13.55 30.74 -16.48
CA GLY A 89 -14.83 30.39 -17.09
C GLY A 89 -15.94 30.22 -16.06
N SER A 90 -17.11 29.79 -16.52
CA SER A 90 -18.21 29.41 -15.63
C SER A 90 -17.84 28.16 -14.82
N THR A 91 -18.59 27.89 -13.75
CA THR A 91 -18.44 26.65 -12.97
C THR A 91 -18.57 25.42 -13.86
N ALA A 92 -19.54 25.44 -14.78
CA ALA A 92 -19.75 24.37 -15.74
C ALA A 92 -18.53 24.14 -16.65
N ASP A 93 -17.92 25.22 -17.16
CA ASP A 93 -16.76 25.12 -18.04
C ASP A 93 -15.58 24.45 -17.35
N VAL A 94 -15.30 24.85 -16.11
CA VAL A 94 -14.18 24.30 -15.34
C VAL A 94 -14.43 22.85 -14.97
N LEU A 95 -15.63 22.49 -14.51
CA LEU A 95 -15.99 21.10 -14.23
C LEU A 95 -15.88 20.22 -15.48
N ASN A 96 -16.32 20.72 -16.64
CA ASN A 96 -16.18 20.00 -17.91
C ASN A 96 -14.71 19.80 -18.29
N LYS A 97 -13.85 20.83 -18.17
CA LYS A 97 -12.40 20.70 -18.41
C LYS A 97 -11.77 19.63 -17.52
N LEU A 98 -12.12 19.61 -16.23
CA LEU A 98 -11.63 18.63 -15.26
C LEU A 98 -12.14 17.21 -15.57
N ALA A 99 -13.41 17.07 -15.94
CA ALA A 99 -14.00 15.79 -16.33
C ALA A 99 -13.37 15.24 -17.63
N VAL A 100 -13.01 16.11 -18.58
CA VAL A 100 -12.26 15.72 -19.79
C VAL A 100 -10.87 15.20 -19.40
N LEU A 101 -10.09 15.93 -18.61
CA LEU A 101 -8.76 15.48 -18.16
C LEU A 101 -8.81 14.13 -17.44
N LYS A 102 -9.79 13.94 -16.56
CA LYS A 102 -10.07 12.66 -15.87
C LYS A 102 -10.36 11.51 -16.86
N ASN A 103 -10.90 11.79 -18.04
CA ASN A 103 -11.16 10.79 -19.07
C ASN A 103 -9.99 10.55 -20.03
N LEU A 104 -9.08 11.51 -20.15
CA LEU A 104 -7.81 11.32 -20.86
C LEU A 104 -6.85 10.44 -20.06
N GLY A 105 -6.92 10.48 -18.72
CA GLY A 105 -6.11 9.65 -17.83
C GLY A 105 -6.47 8.16 -17.83
N LEU A 106 -5.53 7.35 -17.34
CA LEU A 106 -5.73 5.93 -17.03
C LEU A 106 -6.63 5.77 -15.80
N THR A 107 -7.46 4.72 -15.81
CA THR A 107 -8.26 4.32 -14.64
C THR A 107 -7.37 3.61 -13.63
N GLN A 108 -7.46 3.98 -12.35
CA GLN A 108 -6.71 3.30 -11.27
C GLN A 108 -7.33 1.93 -10.97
N THR A 109 -6.87 0.87 -11.67
CA THR A 109 -7.40 -0.50 -11.53
C THR A 109 -6.54 -1.42 -10.67
N LYS A 110 -5.31 -1.02 -10.35
CA LYS A 110 -4.35 -1.82 -9.56
C LYS A 110 -4.11 -1.15 -8.20
N ARG A 111 -4.28 -1.91 -7.12
CA ARG A 111 -4.07 -1.45 -5.73
C ARG A 111 -2.79 -2.07 -5.17
N SER A 112 -2.01 -1.28 -4.42
CA SER A 112 -0.89 -1.80 -3.61
C SER A 112 -1.32 -2.00 -2.16
N GLU A 113 -0.67 -2.93 -1.46
CA GLU A 113 -0.91 -3.18 -0.04
C GLU A 113 -0.69 -1.92 0.82
N GLU A 114 0.37 -1.16 0.52
CA GLU A 114 0.68 0.11 1.19
C GLU A 114 -0.43 1.17 1.00
N SER A 115 -0.98 1.30 -0.21
CA SER A 115 -2.07 2.26 -0.49
C SER A 115 -3.38 1.88 0.23
N ILE A 116 -3.65 0.57 0.34
CA ILE A 116 -4.80 0.05 1.11
C ILE A 116 -4.58 0.27 2.61
N ALA A 117 -3.37 -0.01 3.12
CA ALA A 117 -3.02 0.11 4.53
C ALA A 117 -3.02 1.57 4.99
N LEU A 118 -2.43 2.48 4.21
CA LEU A 118 -2.33 3.91 4.52
C LEU A 118 -3.54 4.74 4.03
N GLN A 119 -4.51 4.11 3.37
CA GLN A 119 -5.69 4.77 2.77
C GLN A 119 -5.34 6.00 1.92
N GLN A 120 -4.26 5.89 1.17
CA GLN A 120 -3.75 6.95 0.31
C GLN A 120 -4.51 6.99 -1.01
N PHE A 121 -5.80 7.37 -0.97
CA PHE A 121 -6.62 7.59 -2.17
C PHE A 121 -6.50 9.04 -2.64
N SER A 122 -6.31 9.21 -3.93
CA SER A 122 -6.09 10.52 -4.53
C SER A 122 -7.37 11.32 -4.67
N THR A 123 -7.27 12.63 -4.46
CA THR A 123 -8.42 13.54 -4.56
C THR A 123 -8.85 13.69 -6.02
N PRO A 124 -10.10 13.33 -6.40
CA PRO A 124 -10.60 13.57 -7.74
C PRO A 124 -10.56 15.05 -8.09
N PHE A 125 -10.10 15.40 -9.30
CA PHE A 125 -9.84 16.80 -9.68
C PHE A 125 -11.03 17.74 -9.49
N GLU A 126 -12.24 17.26 -9.81
CA GLU A 126 -13.49 18.01 -9.67
C GLU A 126 -13.81 18.30 -8.19
N LEU A 127 -13.58 17.33 -7.30
CA LEU A 127 -13.80 17.49 -5.87
C LEU A 127 -12.72 18.40 -5.26
N GLY A 128 -11.48 18.31 -5.74
CA GLY A 128 -10.42 19.24 -5.36
C GLY A 128 -10.75 20.68 -5.76
N TYR A 129 -11.25 20.90 -6.98
CA TYR A 129 -11.72 22.21 -7.40
C TYR A 129 -12.86 22.74 -6.52
N LEU A 130 -13.85 21.90 -6.21
CA LEU A 130 -14.94 22.27 -5.32
C LEU A 130 -14.43 22.63 -3.92
N ALA A 131 -13.51 21.85 -3.34
CA ALA A 131 -12.92 22.14 -2.05
C ALA A 131 -12.20 23.51 -2.03
N ILE A 132 -11.46 23.83 -3.09
CA ILE A 132 -10.80 25.14 -3.24
C ILE A 132 -11.79 26.29 -3.41
N LYS A 133 -12.90 26.08 -4.13
CA LYS A 133 -13.97 27.10 -4.23
C LYS A 133 -14.67 27.31 -2.88
N CYS A 134 -14.92 26.25 -2.13
CA CYS A 134 -15.49 26.32 -0.80
C CYS A 134 -14.57 27.02 0.21
N ALA A 135 -13.25 26.92 0.01
CA ALA A 135 -12.26 27.57 0.86
C ALA A 135 -12.28 29.10 0.76
N GLN A 136 -12.82 29.68 -0.34
CA GLN A 136 -12.85 31.12 -0.59
C GLN A 136 -11.45 31.75 -0.41
N ILE A 137 -10.47 31.18 -1.14
CA ILE A 137 -9.06 31.57 -1.06
C ILE A 137 -8.84 32.96 -1.66
N GLU A 138 -8.06 33.75 -0.93
CA GLU A 138 -7.53 35.05 -1.34
C GLU A 138 -6.00 34.99 -1.54
N PRO A 139 -5.40 35.91 -2.33
CA PRO A 139 -3.96 35.92 -2.56
C PRO A 139 -3.09 36.11 -1.30
N THR A 140 -3.66 36.69 -0.25
CA THR A 140 -3.02 36.90 1.05
C THR A 140 -3.03 35.64 1.93
N ASP A 141 -3.77 34.60 1.54
CA ASP A 141 -3.90 33.41 2.38
C ASP A 141 -2.63 32.58 2.45
N VAL A 142 -2.40 32.05 3.66
CA VAL A 142 -1.49 30.93 3.88
C VAL A 142 -2.34 29.67 4.02
N VAL A 143 -2.24 28.80 3.01
CA VAL A 143 -3.02 27.55 2.91
C VAL A 143 -2.14 26.39 3.37
N LEU A 144 -2.57 25.68 4.41
CA LEU A 144 -1.95 24.43 4.85
C LEU A 144 -2.68 23.22 4.26
N GLU A 145 -1.93 22.31 3.64
CA GLU A 145 -2.38 20.96 3.30
C GLU A 145 -1.64 19.94 4.18
N PRO A 146 -2.25 19.46 5.29
CA PRO A 146 -1.61 18.58 6.27
C PRO A 146 -1.26 17.17 5.76
N SER A 147 -1.97 16.71 4.72
CA SER A 147 -1.83 15.40 4.08
C SER A 147 -1.80 15.58 2.57
N ALA A 148 -0.67 16.10 2.09
CA ALA A 148 -0.59 16.65 0.73
C ALA A 148 -0.64 15.61 -0.40
N GLY A 149 -0.24 14.36 -0.15
CA GLY A 149 -0.14 13.36 -1.21
C GLY A 149 0.78 13.84 -2.34
N THR A 150 0.24 13.95 -3.55
CA THR A 150 0.92 14.52 -4.73
C THR A 150 0.75 16.03 -4.88
N GLY A 151 -0.06 16.68 -4.03
CA GLY A 151 -0.22 18.13 -3.93
C GLY A 151 -1.32 18.72 -4.84
N ILE A 152 -2.37 17.94 -5.17
CA ILE A 152 -3.46 18.42 -6.02
C ILE A 152 -4.19 19.62 -5.39
N LEU A 153 -4.54 19.56 -4.10
CA LEU A 153 -5.25 20.65 -3.43
C LEU A 153 -4.35 21.88 -3.26
N ALA A 154 -3.11 21.69 -2.82
CA ALA A 154 -2.11 22.74 -2.75
C ALA A 154 -1.90 23.42 -4.10
N ARG A 155 -1.79 22.69 -5.21
CA ARG A 155 -1.62 23.33 -6.52
C ARG A 155 -2.83 24.16 -6.90
N LEU A 156 -4.04 23.65 -6.72
CA LEU A 156 -5.25 24.39 -7.02
C LEU A 156 -5.37 25.65 -6.14
N ALA A 157 -4.94 25.59 -4.88
CA ALA A 157 -4.84 26.76 -3.99
C ALA A 157 -3.79 27.78 -4.46
N GLU A 158 -2.58 27.32 -4.81
CA GLU A 158 -1.50 28.17 -5.32
C GLU A 158 -1.91 28.87 -6.63
N VAL A 159 -2.65 28.18 -7.51
CA VAL A 159 -3.22 28.78 -8.73
C VAL A 159 -4.16 29.95 -8.42
N GLN A 160 -4.89 29.93 -7.29
CA GLN A 160 -5.70 31.08 -6.87
C GLN A 160 -4.86 32.26 -6.35
N GLY A 161 -3.58 32.02 -6.05
CA GLY A 161 -2.61 33.02 -5.61
C GLY A 161 -2.14 32.86 -4.16
N ALA A 162 -2.63 31.85 -3.43
CA ALA A 162 -2.25 31.64 -2.05
C ALA A 162 -0.80 31.15 -1.89
N THR A 163 -0.23 31.44 -0.72
CA THR A 163 1.00 30.78 -0.28
C THR A 163 0.66 29.43 0.32
N VAL A 164 1.27 28.36 -0.20
CA VAL A 164 0.99 26.99 0.25
C VAL A 164 2.07 26.44 1.16
N VAL A 165 1.64 25.71 2.19
CA VAL A 165 2.46 24.95 3.12
C VAL A 165 2.03 23.50 3.03
N LEU A 166 2.97 22.61 2.72
CA LEU A 166 2.67 21.20 2.49
C LEU A 166 3.24 20.35 3.63
N ASN A 167 2.50 19.32 4.03
CA ASN A 167 2.99 18.25 4.88
C ASN A 167 2.65 16.90 4.27
N GLU A 168 3.63 16.02 4.16
CA GLU A 168 3.45 14.66 3.63
C GLU A 168 4.37 13.69 4.38
N LEU A 169 3.80 12.61 4.88
CA LEU A 169 4.53 11.65 5.71
C LEU A 169 5.43 10.74 4.86
N SER A 170 4.99 10.37 3.65
CA SER A 170 5.77 9.52 2.76
C SER A 170 7.04 10.24 2.29
N LYS A 171 8.19 9.63 2.53
CA LYS A 171 9.50 10.15 2.08
C LYS A 171 9.55 10.31 0.55
N HIS A 172 8.98 9.34 -0.19
CA HIS A 172 8.93 9.38 -1.65
C HIS A 172 8.08 10.56 -2.16
N ARG A 173 6.87 10.72 -1.62
CA ARG A 173 5.99 11.83 -2.02
C ARG A 173 6.53 13.18 -1.59
N THR A 174 7.16 13.27 -0.42
CA THR A 174 7.87 14.48 0.00
C THR A 174 8.94 14.89 -1.02
N ALA A 175 9.72 13.93 -1.53
CA ALA A 175 10.74 14.20 -2.54
C ALA A 175 10.12 14.68 -3.86
N ILE A 176 9.01 14.07 -4.31
CA ILE A 176 8.22 14.50 -5.47
C ILE A 176 7.67 15.92 -5.26
N LEU A 177 7.03 16.20 -4.11
CA LEU A 177 6.46 17.51 -3.79
C LEU A 177 7.50 18.62 -3.85
N ARG A 178 8.73 18.38 -3.37
CA ARG A 178 9.84 19.36 -3.48
C ARG A 178 10.21 19.69 -4.92
N LYS A 179 10.04 18.75 -5.85
CA LYS A 179 10.24 18.97 -7.30
C LYS A 179 9.04 19.67 -7.93
N LEU A 180 7.82 19.31 -7.52
CA LEU A 180 6.60 19.92 -8.04
C LEU A 180 6.44 21.37 -7.56
N PHE A 181 6.79 21.68 -6.31
CA PHE A 181 6.61 22.99 -5.66
C PHE A 181 7.96 23.62 -5.30
N PRO A 182 8.76 24.04 -6.29
CA PRO A 182 10.06 24.66 -6.02
C PRO A 182 9.87 25.93 -5.18
N GLY A 183 10.69 26.07 -4.13
CA GLY A 183 10.64 27.22 -3.22
C GLY A 183 9.53 27.19 -2.17
N ARG A 184 8.69 26.13 -2.12
CA ARG A 184 7.71 25.94 -1.05
C ARG A 184 8.24 25.03 0.03
N THR A 185 7.79 25.27 1.26
CA THR A 185 8.17 24.44 2.41
C THR A 185 7.33 23.17 2.43
N VAL A 186 8.03 22.02 2.47
CA VAL A 186 7.43 20.68 2.61
C VAL A 186 7.94 20.03 3.88
N TYR A 187 7.01 19.82 4.83
CA TYR A 187 7.25 19.10 6.08
C TYR A 187 6.91 17.61 5.94
N SER A 188 7.37 16.80 6.90
CA SER A 188 7.10 15.35 6.94
C SER A 188 6.69 14.88 8.35
N PHE A 189 5.87 15.66 9.03
CA PHE A 189 5.37 15.34 10.36
C PHE A 189 4.15 14.42 10.29
N ASN A 190 3.92 13.66 11.36
CA ASN A 190 2.63 13.01 11.56
C ASN A 190 1.56 14.09 11.73
N ALA A 191 0.60 14.11 10.80
CA ALA A 191 -0.40 15.15 10.74
C ALA A 191 -1.42 15.10 11.89
N GLU A 192 -1.52 13.97 12.62
CA GLU A 192 -2.26 13.90 13.89
C GLU A 192 -1.69 14.83 14.98
N GLN A 193 -0.43 15.27 14.81
CA GLN A 193 0.30 16.12 15.74
C GLN A 193 0.87 17.37 15.04
N ILE A 194 0.28 17.76 13.90
CA ILE A 194 0.80 18.89 13.09
C ILE A 194 0.79 20.21 13.87
N ASN A 195 -0.17 20.39 14.77
CA ASN A 195 -0.22 21.51 15.68
C ASN A 195 0.98 21.58 16.63
N ASP A 196 1.60 20.46 16.97
CA ASP A 196 2.70 20.43 17.94
C ASP A 196 4.05 20.62 17.23
N TYR A 197 4.18 20.13 15.99
CA TYR A 197 5.45 20.11 15.27
C TYR A 197 5.68 21.28 14.31
N LEU A 198 4.62 21.91 13.76
CA LEU A 198 4.83 23.05 12.87
C LEU A 198 5.41 24.26 13.64
N PRO A 199 6.29 25.07 13.01
CA PRO A 199 6.86 26.25 13.65
C PRO A 199 5.78 27.17 14.22
N GLY A 200 6.00 27.72 15.42
CA GLY A 200 4.98 28.50 16.13
C GLY A 200 4.47 29.75 15.39
N GLY A 201 5.30 30.35 14.52
CA GLY A 201 4.90 31.49 13.70
C GLY A 201 4.09 31.14 12.44
N LEU A 202 3.92 29.84 12.15
CA LEU A 202 3.14 29.39 11.00
C LEU A 202 1.69 29.17 11.41
N CYS A 203 0.85 30.17 11.14
CA CYS A 203 -0.59 30.17 11.43
C CYS A 203 -1.36 30.27 10.10
N PRO A 204 -1.78 29.16 9.49
CA PRO A 204 -2.54 29.20 8.25
C PRO A 204 -3.90 29.88 8.44
N THR A 205 -4.31 30.69 7.48
CA THR A 205 -5.66 31.30 7.42
C THR A 205 -6.68 30.34 6.80
N VAL A 206 -6.18 29.36 6.04
CA VAL A 206 -6.99 28.32 5.40
C VAL A 206 -6.30 26.96 5.58
N VAL A 207 -7.08 25.93 5.92
CA VAL A 207 -6.66 24.53 5.82
C VAL A 207 -7.56 23.85 4.80
N VAL A 208 -6.98 23.15 3.83
CA VAL A 208 -7.71 22.26 2.93
C VAL A 208 -7.10 20.87 3.05
N MET A 209 -7.91 19.84 3.30
CA MET A 209 -7.38 18.52 3.58
C MET A 209 -8.28 17.37 3.11
N ASN A 210 -7.62 16.28 2.69
CA ASN A 210 -8.23 14.97 2.44
C ASN A 210 -7.44 13.92 3.26
N PRO A 211 -7.64 13.87 4.59
CA PRO A 211 -6.92 12.97 5.48
C PRO A 211 -7.26 11.50 5.22
N PRO A 212 -6.37 10.55 5.60
CA PRO A 212 -6.73 9.16 5.67
C PRO A 212 -7.89 8.94 6.66
N PHE A 213 -8.85 8.08 6.32
CA PHE A 213 -10.09 7.93 7.10
C PHE A 213 -9.93 7.04 8.35
N SER A 214 -8.98 6.11 8.35
CA SER A 214 -8.71 5.22 9.48
C SER A 214 -7.26 4.73 9.55
N ALA A 215 -6.33 5.33 8.80
CA ALA A 215 -4.92 4.93 8.84
C ALA A 215 -4.12 5.92 9.69
N SER A 216 -3.29 5.38 10.59
CA SER A 216 -2.37 6.14 11.44
C SER A 216 -0.94 5.64 11.24
N PRO A 217 0.07 6.53 11.33
CA PRO A 217 1.47 6.12 11.24
C PRO A 217 1.82 5.10 12.33
N ASN A 218 2.54 4.03 11.95
CA ASN A 218 2.99 2.97 12.86
C ASN A 218 1.87 2.19 13.55
N ILE A 219 0.64 2.21 13.01
CA ILE A 219 -0.48 1.39 13.47
C ILE A 219 -1.01 0.59 12.28
N ASP A 220 -0.70 -0.71 12.22
CA ASP A 220 -1.13 -1.61 11.13
C ASP A 220 -2.62 -2.01 11.22
N ARG A 221 -3.36 -1.46 12.19
CA ARG A 221 -4.80 -1.63 12.35
C ARG A 221 -5.53 -0.33 12.02
N ARG A 222 -6.79 -0.43 11.57
CA ARG A 222 -7.66 0.74 11.44
C ARG A 222 -7.74 1.49 12.77
N ASN A 223 -7.20 2.71 12.82
CA ASN A 223 -7.38 3.61 13.95
C ASN A 223 -8.64 4.44 13.70
N SER A 224 -9.68 4.20 14.50
CA SER A 224 -10.95 4.95 14.43
C SER A 224 -10.78 6.44 14.77
N PHE A 225 -9.70 6.81 15.46
CA PHE A 225 -9.40 8.18 15.85
C PHE A 225 -8.43 8.91 14.90
N ALA A 226 -7.88 8.24 13.88
CA ALA A 226 -6.92 8.86 12.97
C ALA A 226 -7.48 10.13 12.33
N LEU A 227 -8.69 10.02 11.78
CA LEU A 227 -9.39 11.14 11.15
C LEU A 227 -9.69 12.26 12.14
N SER A 228 -10.18 11.93 13.35
CA SER A 228 -10.54 12.95 14.34
C SER A 228 -9.32 13.68 14.90
N ASN A 229 -8.21 12.97 15.17
CA ASN A 229 -6.95 13.56 15.62
C ASN A 229 -6.35 14.50 14.56
N HIS A 230 -6.35 14.06 13.30
CA HIS A 230 -5.83 14.84 12.18
C HIS A 230 -6.63 16.13 11.98
N VAL A 231 -7.96 16.04 12.00
CA VAL A 231 -8.86 17.20 11.93
C VAL A 231 -8.65 18.14 13.12
N ARG A 232 -8.60 17.59 14.34
CA ARG A 232 -8.38 18.37 15.57
C ARG A 232 -7.08 19.15 15.50
N SER A 233 -5.98 18.48 15.16
CA SER A 233 -4.65 19.08 15.09
C SER A 233 -4.59 20.19 14.04
N ALA A 234 -5.13 19.94 12.85
CA ALA A 234 -5.19 20.95 11.79
C ALA A 234 -6.06 22.16 12.18
N PHE A 235 -7.20 21.93 12.84
CA PHE A 235 -8.10 23.01 13.31
C PHE A 235 -7.50 23.82 14.46
N GLN A 236 -6.77 23.19 15.38
CA GLN A 236 -6.05 23.90 16.43
C GLN A 236 -5.00 24.85 15.84
N ARG A 237 -4.30 24.41 14.79
CA ARG A 237 -3.29 25.18 14.08
C ARG A 237 -3.85 26.33 13.23
N LEU A 238 -5.10 26.22 12.77
CA LEU A 238 -5.80 27.25 12.00
C LEU A 238 -5.85 28.58 12.78
N ALA A 239 -5.58 29.70 12.13
CA ALA A 239 -5.70 31.02 12.74
C ALA A 239 -7.15 31.25 13.24
N PRO A 240 -7.35 32.02 14.34
CA PRO A 240 -8.69 32.52 14.67
C PRO A 240 -9.30 33.18 13.44
N GLY A 241 -10.59 33.04 13.15
CA GLY A 241 -11.23 33.52 11.91
C GLY A 241 -10.94 32.70 10.64
N GLY A 242 -10.00 31.75 10.69
CA GLY A 242 -9.63 30.92 9.55
C GLY A 242 -10.69 29.89 9.17
N ARG A 243 -10.53 29.31 7.97
CA ARG A 243 -11.45 28.32 7.40
C ARG A 243 -10.77 26.97 7.16
N LEU A 244 -11.41 25.90 7.61
CA LEU A 244 -11.08 24.51 7.31
C LEU A 244 -12.05 23.96 6.27
N VAL A 245 -11.52 23.39 5.18
CA VAL A 245 -12.28 22.59 4.22
C VAL A 245 -11.80 21.15 4.28
N LEU A 246 -12.71 20.26 4.69
CA LEU A 246 -12.44 18.85 4.96
C LEU A 246 -13.16 17.97 3.94
N ILE A 247 -12.40 17.13 3.24
CA ILE A 247 -12.91 15.96 2.53
C ILE A 247 -12.75 14.76 3.45
N SER A 248 -13.86 14.16 3.88
CA SER A 248 -13.86 13.02 4.80
C SER A 248 -14.79 11.92 4.31
N ALA A 249 -14.80 10.79 5.00
CA ALA A 249 -15.81 9.77 4.77
C ALA A 249 -17.23 10.27 5.14
N HIS A 250 -18.27 9.72 4.48
CA HIS A 250 -19.64 10.22 4.61
C HIS A 250 -20.21 10.22 6.05
N TRP A 251 -19.71 9.33 6.91
CA TRP A 251 -20.12 9.19 8.31
C TRP A 251 -19.48 10.21 9.24
N PHE A 252 -18.49 10.99 8.82
CA PHE A 252 -17.85 11.98 9.68
C PHE A 252 -18.58 13.33 9.55
N TYR A 253 -19.58 13.58 10.41
CA TYR A 253 -20.43 14.77 10.39
C TYR A 253 -20.87 15.20 11.82
N PRO A 254 -21.36 16.43 12.03
CA PRO A 254 -21.65 17.00 13.36
C PRO A 254 -22.48 16.15 14.33
N GLY A 255 -23.34 15.27 13.83
CA GLY A 255 -24.18 14.38 14.63
C GLY A 255 -23.53 13.05 15.05
N ARG A 256 -22.24 12.83 14.75
CA ARG A 256 -21.53 11.56 15.06
C ARG A 256 -20.46 11.75 16.12
N LYS A 257 -20.19 10.68 16.87
CA LYS A 257 -19.26 10.68 18.01
C LYS A 257 -17.84 11.07 17.59
N GLU A 258 -17.36 10.56 16.46
CA GLU A 258 -16.01 10.82 15.93
C GLU A 258 -15.81 12.30 15.58
N TRP A 259 -16.85 12.95 15.05
CA TRP A 259 -16.85 14.40 14.82
C TRP A 259 -16.81 15.15 16.14
N GLN A 260 -17.70 14.79 17.07
CA GLN A 260 -17.76 15.42 18.40
C GLN A 260 -16.41 15.31 19.11
N GLU A 261 -15.69 14.21 18.93
CA GLU A 261 -14.34 14.01 19.45
C GLU A 261 -13.30 14.94 18.82
N ALA A 262 -13.32 15.09 17.50
CA ALA A 262 -12.41 15.98 16.79
C ALA A 262 -12.50 17.43 17.31
N PHE A 263 -13.71 17.89 17.64
CA PHE A 263 -13.96 19.25 18.10
C PHE A 263 -14.19 19.37 19.61
N ARG A 264 -14.02 18.28 20.38
CA ARG A 264 -14.28 18.26 21.83
C ARG A 264 -13.44 19.29 22.56
N GLY A 265 -14.07 20.20 23.30
CA GLY A 265 -13.38 21.23 24.10
C GLY A 265 -12.81 22.39 23.28
N LEU A 266 -13.20 22.53 22.00
CA LEU A 266 -12.95 23.73 21.20
C LEU A 266 -14.21 24.61 21.25
N THR A 267 -14.09 25.88 21.61
CA THR A 267 -15.23 26.80 21.85
C THR A 267 -15.68 27.58 20.60
N ASP A 268 -15.00 27.38 19.49
CA ASP A 268 -14.88 28.37 18.41
C ASP A 268 -15.20 27.76 17.03
N VAL A 269 -16.15 26.83 16.95
CA VAL A 269 -16.39 25.99 15.76
C VAL A 269 -17.73 26.35 15.12
N ARG A 270 -17.70 26.85 13.87
CA ARG A 270 -18.91 27.05 13.06
C ARG A 270 -18.91 26.17 11.83
N VAL A 271 -19.84 25.22 11.77
CA VAL A 271 -20.05 24.41 10.57
C VAL A 271 -20.87 25.23 9.57
N CYS A 272 -20.26 25.63 8.47
CA CYS A 272 -20.88 26.50 7.47
C CYS A 272 -21.66 25.69 6.42
N LEU A 273 -21.10 24.55 6.02
CA LEU A 273 -21.62 23.72 4.94
C LEU A 273 -21.27 22.26 5.21
N THR A 274 -22.20 21.36 4.87
CA THR A 274 -21.88 19.94 4.69
C THR A 274 -22.56 19.39 3.44
N ALA A 275 -21.77 18.77 2.55
CA ALA A 275 -22.25 18.19 1.31
C ALA A 275 -21.86 16.72 1.26
N TRP A 276 -22.85 15.83 1.12
CA TRP A 276 -22.60 14.42 0.79
C TRP A 276 -22.18 14.33 -0.68
N VAL A 277 -21.19 13.48 -0.96
CA VAL A 277 -20.65 13.26 -2.30
C VAL A 277 -20.68 11.77 -2.59
N ASP A 278 -21.40 11.40 -3.64
CA ASP A 278 -21.53 10.01 -4.09
C ASP A 278 -20.17 9.34 -4.30
N GLY A 279 -20.01 8.12 -3.79
CA GLY A 279 -18.79 7.32 -3.93
C GLY A 279 -18.40 7.03 -5.39
N ARG A 280 -19.33 7.18 -6.35
CA ARG A 280 -19.03 7.12 -7.79
C ARG A 280 -18.03 8.19 -8.25
N ALA A 281 -17.88 9.30 -7.52
CA ALA A 281 -16.89 10.34 -7.81
C ALA A 281 -15.44 9.81 -7.74
N TYR A 282 -15.20 8.82 -6.87
CA TYR A 282 -13.89 8.20 -6.63
C TYR A 282 -13.66 6.90 -7.41
N ALA A 283 -14.64 6.41 -8.19
CA ALA A 283 -14.55 5.10 -8.84
C ALA A 283 -13.30 4.92 -9.72
N LYS A 284 -12.84 6.00 -10.38
CA LYS A 284 -11.60 6.00 -11.19
C LYS A 284 -10.30 6.10 -10.37
N HIS A 285 -10.40 6.46 -9.09
CA HIS A 285 -9.31 6.56 -8.12
C HIS A 285 -9.31 5.36 -7.16
N GLY A 286 -9.90 4.23 -7.59
CA GLY A 286 -9.77 2.96 -6.90
C GLY A 286 -10.66 2.76 -5.67
N THR A 287 -11.59 3.67 -5.34
CA THR A 287 -12.55 3.51 -4.23
C THR A 287 -13.98 3.88 -4.63
N SER A 288 -14.98 3.25 -4.01
CA SER A 288 -16.40 3.56 -4.15
C SER A 288 -17.00 4.07 -2.85
N MET A 289 -16.15 4.48 -1.90
CA MET A 289 -16.60 5.01 -0.62
C MET A 289 -17.27 6.36 -0.82
N GLU A 290 -18.49 6.49 -0.30
CA GLU A 290 -19.15 7.78 -0.20
C GLU A 290 -18.35 8.73 0.70
N THR A 291 -18.23 9.97 0.26
CA THR A 291 -17.45 11.00 0.92
C THR A 291 -18.32 12.18 1.29
N ARG A 292 -17.76 13.11 2.05
CA ARG A 292 -18.42 14.32 2.51
C ARG A 292 -17.43 15.47 2.45
N LEU A 293 -17.89 16.59 1.91
CA LEU A 293 -17.20 17.87 1.95
C LEU A 293 -17.81 18.70 3.08
N THR A 294 -17.00 19.12 4.04
CA THR A 294 -17.47 19.94 5.17
C THR A 294 -16.61 21.19 5.29
N VAL A 295 -17.26 22.35 5.47
CA VAL A 295 -16.61 23.64 5.65
C VAL A 295 -16.85 24.11 7.08
N VAL A 296 -15.77 24.45 7.77
CA VAL A 296 -15.78 24.82 9.18
C VAL A 296 -14.98 26.10 9.36
N ASP A 297 -15.58 27.12 9.96
CA ASP A 297 -14.89 28.34 10.36
C ASP A 297 -14.47 28.26 11.82
N LYS A 298 -13.29 28.80 12.12
CA LYS A 298 -12.83 29.04 13.49
C LYS A 298 -13.27 30.43 13.90
N ILE A 299 -14.32 30.56 14.72
CA ILE A 299 -14.93 31.85 15.06
C ILE A 299 -14.62 32.28 16.49
N VAL A 300 -14.42 33.58 16.72
CA VAL A 300 -14.08 34.12 18.05
C VAL A 300 -15.34 34.44 18.89
N SER A 301 -16.52 34.51 18.25
CA SER A 301 -17.81 34.72 18.93
C SER A 301 -18.92 33.94 18.22
N PRO A 302 -19.71 33.11 18.92
CA PRO A 302 -20.74 32.28 18.32
C PRO A 302 -21.96 33.10 17.90
N GLU A 303 -22.17 33.23 16.59
CA GLU A 303 -23.52 33.32 16.03
C GLU A 303 -23.98 31.91 15.63
N GLU A 304 -25.17 31.52 16.08
CA GLU A 304 -25.72 30.20 15.77
C GLU A 304 -26.25 30.18 14.32
N VAL A 305 -25.41 29.73 13.39
CA VAL A 305 -25.79 29.52 11.99
C VAL A 305 -26.02 28.03 11.77
N LYS A 306 -27.21 27.65 11.30
CA LYS A 306 -27.49 26.26 10.91
C LYS A 306 -26.69 25.92 9.64
N PRO A 307 -25.96 24.80 9.60
CA PRO A 307 -25.20 24.39 8.42
C PRO A 307 -26.14 24.11 7.24
N THR A 308 -25.75 24.54 6.05
CA THR A 308 -26.50 24.16 4.84
C THR A 308 -26.10 22.75 4.39
N HIS A 309 -27.10 21.94 4.02
CA HIS A 309 -26.91 20.55 3.61
C HIS A 309 -27.12 20.38 2.11
N PHE A 310 -26.19 19.70 1.43
CA PHE A 310 -26.31 19.35 0.01
C PHE A 310 -26.07 17.85 -0.23
N ASN A 311 -26.65 17.36 -1.33
CA ASN A 311 -26.31 16.08 -1.93
C ASN A 311 -25.75 16.37 -3.33
N LEU A 312 -24.50 15.97 -3.57
CA LEU A 312 -23.82 16.17 -4.84
C LEU A 312 -23.66 14.82 -5.55
N GLU A 313 -24.41 14.67 -6.63
CA GLU A 313 -24.33 13.50 -7.50
C GLU A 313 -23.53 13.82 -8.77
N GLN A 314 -22.80 12.82 -9.29
CA GLN A 314 -22.21 12.90 -10.63
C GLN A 314 -23.15 12.25 -11.65
N LYS A 315 -23.50 12.99 -12.69
CA LYS A 315 -24.33 12.51 -13.81
C LYS A 315 -23.53 12.43 -15.10
N LEU A 316 -24.00 11.64 -16.05
CA LEU A 316 -23.42 11.61 -17.40
C LEU A 316 -23.76 12.91 -18.10
N ALA A 317 -22.73 13.59 -18.58
CA ALA A 317 -22.80 14.81 -19.37
C ALA A 317 -22.11 14.56 -20.72
N ALA A 318 -22.73 15.02 -21.79
CA ALA A 318 -22.11 14.98 -23.12
C ALA A 318 -21.12 16.15 -23.24
N VAL A 319 -19.84 15.84 -23.41
CA VAL A 319 -18.78 16.84 -23.63
C VAL A 319 -18.07 16.54 -24.93
N ARG A 320 -17.73 17.58 -25.70
CA ARG A 320 -16.97 17.41 -26.95
C ARG A 320 -15.48 17.31 -26.67
N ILE A 321 -14.86 16.20 -27.07
CA ILE A 321 -13.41 15.99 -27.04
C ILE A 321 -12.96 15.80 -28.49
N GLU A 322 -12.09 16.67 -28.99
CA GLU A 322 -11.63 16.64 -30.40
C GLU A 322 -12.79 16.61 -31.41
N GLY A 323 -13.86 17.38 -31.15
CA GLY A 323 -15.06 17.42 -31.99
C GLY A 323 -16.02 16.23 -31.86
N LYS A 324 -15.65 15.17 -31.12
CA LYS A 324 -16.51 14.00 -30.87
C LYS A 324 -17.28 14.15 -29.55
N ALA A 325 -18.59 13.89 -29.60
CA ALA A 325 -19.41 13.82 -28.39
C ALA A 325 -18.96 12.63 -27.53
N THR A 326 -18.46 12.90 -26.34
CA THR A 326 -18.00 11.92 -25.36
C THR A 326 -18.82 12.05 -24.09
N GLN A 327 -19.31 10.93 -23.59
CA GLN A 327 -20.03 10.90 -22.31
C GLN A 327 -19.02 10.90 -21.16
N VAL A 328 -19.07 11.93 -20.32
CA VAL A 328 -18.21 12.08 -19.14
C VAL A 328 -19.09 12.17 -17.90
N ARG A 329 -18.65 11.61 -16.77
CA ARG A 329 -19.34 11.85 -15.50
C ARG A 329 -18.79 13.11 -14.86
N SER A 330 -19.69 14.03 -14.51
CA SER A 330 -19.37 15.33 -13.92
C SER A 330 -20.40 15.73 -12.87
N PHE A 331 -20.01 16.60 -11.94
CA PHE A 331 -20.97 17.23 -11.02
C PHE A 331 -21.94 18.14 -11.76
N ASN A 332 -23.18 18.23 -11.25
CA ASN A 332 -24.14 19.19 -11.77
C ASN A 332 -23.69 20.62 -11.44
N ALA A 333 -23.37 21.42 -12.46
CA ALA A 333 -22.87 22.78 -12.27
C ALA A 333 -23.86 23.69 -11.51
N HIS A 334 -25.16 23.55 -11.76
CA HIS A 334 -26.18 24.33 -11.07
C HIS A 334 -26.29 23.97 -9.57
N GLU A 335 -26.14 22.69 -9.21
CA GLU A 335 -26.07 22.28 -7.81
C GLU A 335 -24.82 22.80 -7.13
N VAL A 336 -23.68 22.78 -7.83
CA VAL A 336 -22.42 23.35 -7.34
C VAL A 336 -22.55 24.86 -7.15
N GLU A 337 -23.17 25.59 -8.07
CA GLU A 337 -23.38 27.03 -7.93
C GLU A 337 -24.31 27.38 -6.76
N ARG A 338 -25.42 26.64 -6.58
CA ARG A 338 -26.28 26.80 -5.40
C ARG A 338 -25.53 26.53 -4.10
N LEU A 339 -24.68 25.52 -4.08
CA LEU A 339 -23.82 25.23 -2.95
C LEU A 339 -22.86 26.37 -2.65
N LEU A 340 -22.14 26.86 -3.67
CA LEU A 340 -21.19 27.95 -3.51
C LEU A 340 -21.86 29.26 -3.08
N ALA A 341 -23.07 29.55 -3.57
CA ALA A 341 -23.85 30.72 -3.18
C ALA A 341 -24.39 30.64 -1.74
N SER A 342 -24.58 29.44 -1.20
CA SER A 342 -25.04 29.24 0.18
C SER A 342 -23.94 29.41 1.24
N LEU A 343 -22.66 29.42 0.82
CA LEU A 343 -21.54 29.52 1.74
C LEU A 343 -21.40 30.94 2.29
N PRO A 344 -21.33 31.12 3.61
CA PRO A 344 -21.06 32.43 4.20
C PRO A 344 -19.66 32.91 3.77
N ALA A 345 -19.54 34.22 3.55
CA ALA A 345 -18.25 34.86 3.31
C ALA A 345 -17.29 34.57 4.47
N ARG A 346 -16.04 34.24 4.13
CA ARG A 346 -14.96 34.08 5.10
C ARG A 346 -14.60 35.45 5.70
N ALA A 347 -14.30 35.48 7.00
CA ALA A 347 -13.72 36.67 7.62
C ALA A 347 -12.31 36.89 7.05
N VAL A 348 -12.13 37.93 6.25
CA VAL A 348 -10.83 38.27 5.65
C VAL A 348 -9.86 38.65 6.77
N GLN A 349 -8.65 38.09 6.72
CA GLN A 349 -7.60 38.37 7.69
C GLN A 349 -6.33 38.84 7.02
N GLU A 350 -5.72 39.87 7.58
CA GLU A 350 -4.33 40.19 7.25
C GLU A 350 -3.42 39.10 7.84
N PRO A 351 -2.61 38.43 7.01
CA PRO A 351 -1.71 37.40 7.50
C PRO A 351 -0.65 38.02 8.42
N PRO A 352 -0.24 37.35 9.51
CA PRO A 352 0.93 37.78 10.25
C PRO A 352 2.18 37.71 9.35
N PRO A 353 3.16 38.62 9.48
CA PRO A 353 4.31 38.68 8.59
C PRO A 353 5.17 37.41 8.68
N VAL A 354 5.24 36.66 7.57
CA VAL A 354 6.11 35.50 7.44
C VAL A 354 7.54 35.98 7.20
N LYS A 355 8.39 35.93 8.23
CA LYS A 355 9.83 36.16 8.05
C LYS A 355 10.46 34.96 7.32
N PRO A 356 11.26 35.16 6.26
CA PRO A 356 11.96 34.06 5.61
C PRO A 356 12.91 33.39 6.59
N HIS A 357 12.79 32.07 6.72
CA HIS A 357 13.61 31.27 7.61
C HIS A 357 15.07 31.23 7.10
N GLN A 358 15.94 32.03 7.69
CA GLN A 358 17.37 31.71 7.71
C GLN A 358 17.57 30.59 8.74
N GLY A 359 18.23 29.51 8.30
CA GLY A 359 18.44 28.29 9.09
C GLY A 359 18.94 28.60 10.49
N SER A 360 18.11 28.32 11.50
CA SER A 360 18.47 28.59 12.88
C SER A 360 19.10 27.35 13.51
N LYS A 361 20.37 27.51 13.90
CA LYS A 361 21.13 26.60 14.75
C LYS A 361 20.35 26.36 16.05
N VAL A 362 20.12 25.10 16.40
CA VAL A 362 19.49 24.69 17.65
C VAL A 362 20.42 25.08 18.82
N THR A 363 20.07 26.14 19.54
CA THR A 363 20.72 26.51 20.80
C THR A 363 20.12 25.72 21.96
N LYS A 364 21.01 25.01 22.67
CA LYS A 364 20.77 24.36 23.97
C LYS A 364 20.17 25.35 24.98
N ARG A 365 18.99 25.01 25.54
CA ARG A 365 18.66 25.01 26.99
C ARG A 365 17.15 25.12 27.21
N GLN A 366 16.57 24.09 27.81
CA GLN A 366 15.76 24.25 29.01
C GLN A 366 15.71 22.92 29.77
N LYS A 367 16.38 22.92 30.92
CA LYS A 367 16.35 21.87 31.94
C LYS A 367 15.15 22.09 32.86
N ALA A 368 14.65 20.96 33.37
CA ALA A 368 13.96 20.75 34.64
C ALA A 368 12.42 20.84 34.66
N LYS A 369 11.77 19.68 34.82
CA LYS A 369 11.23 19.21 36.12
C LYS A 369 10.80 17.74 36.03
N ASP A 370 11.74 16.83 36.28
CA ASP A 370 11.44 15.43 36.59
C ASP A 370 11.08 15.30 38.07
N ARG A 371 9.85 14.84 38.34
CA ARG A 371 9.46 14.32 39.65
C ARG A 371 9.75 12.83 39.69
N ARG A 372 10.71 12.48 40.55
CA ARG A 372 11.11 11.12 40.93
C ARG A 372 9.90 10.23 41.24
N ASN A 373 9.80 9.09 40.57
CA ASN A 373 9.21 7.89 41.16
C ASN A 373 10.32 6.83 41.23
N LYS A 374 10.69 6.45 42.46
CA LYS A 374 11.71 5.45 42.75
C LYS A 374 11.18 4.06 42.36
N GLN A 375 11.82 3.41 41.40
CA GLN A 375 11.84 1.96 41.30
C GLN A 375 13.24 1.47 41.64
N THR A 376 13.29 0.52 42.55
CA THR A 376 14.47 -0.16 43.10
C THR A 376 15.21 -0.92 41.98
N PRO A 377 16.56 -0.96 41.96
CA PRO A 377 17.29 -1.65 40.91
C PRO A 377 17.19 -3.17 41.12
N LEU A 378 16.72 -3.89 40.09
CA LEU A 378 16.91 -5.33 39.98
C LEU A 378 18.37 -5.59 39.58
N LYS A 379 19.03 -6.46 40.35
CA LYS A 379 20.45 -6.81 40.23
C LYS A 379 20.77 -7.39 38.83
N GLU A 380 21.83 -6.87 38.23
CA GLU A 380 22.33 -7.14 36.86
C GLU A 380 22.99 -8.52 36.65
N ASP A 381 23.11 -9.37 37.68
CA ASP A 381 23.97 -10.58 37.62
C ASP A 381 23.35 -11.83 36.94
N ARG A 382 22.23 -11.74 36.22
CA ARG A 382 21.64 -12.91 35.53
C ARG A 382 21.43 -12.79 34.02
N LEU A 383 21.82 -11.68 33.40
CA LEU A 383 21.62 -11.47 31.95
C LEU A 383 22.91 -11.47 31.12
N GLN A 384 24.08 -11.61 31.75
CA GLN A 384 25.37 -11.62 31.03
C GLN A 384 25.86 -13.00 30.57
N GLN A 385 25.10 -14.08 30.81
CA GLN A 385 25.50 -15.43 30.38
C GLN A 385 24.83 -15.96 29.11
N SER A 386 23.92 -15.22 28.46
CA SER A 386 23.30 -15.67 27.19
C SER A 386 23.65 -14.82 25.97
N LEU A 387 24.66 -13.93 26.06
CA LEU A 387 25.03 -12.98 25.00
C LEU A 387 26.38 -13.30 24.32
N THR A 388 26.88 -14.53 24.45
CA THR A 388 28.07 -14.98 23.71
C THR A 388 27.91 -16.42 23.20
N GLU A 389 26.93 -16.64 22.32
CA GLU A 389 27.00 -17.75 21.36
C GLU A 389 26.90 -17.15 19.95
N SER A 390 28.07 -17.02 19.33
CA SER A 390 28.24 -16.82 17.90
C SER A 390 27.38 -17.82 17.12
N LEU A 391 26.54 -17.33 16.21
CA LEU A 391 25.90 -18.17 15.18
C LEU A 391 26.98 -19.02 14.50
N PRO A 392 26.87 -20.36 14.45
CA PRO A 392 27.94 -21.17 13.87
C PRO A 392 28.02 -20.94 12.36
N LEU A 393 29.23 -20.68 11.88
CA LEU A 393 29.60 -20.87 10.49
C LEU A 393 29.32 -22.33 10.11
N TRP A 394 28.56 -22.53 9.03
CA TRP A 394 28.26 -23.84 8.48
C TRP A 394 29.54 -24.51 8.00
N THR A 395 30.07 -25.42 8.81
CA THR A 395 31.11 -26.36 8.41
C THR A 395 30.82 -27.74 8.96
N GLY A 396 30.70 -28.72 8.06
CA GLY A 396 31.14 -30.09 8.33
C GLY A 396 30.22 -31.01 9.13
N ILE A 397 29.80 -32.08 8.43
CA ILE A 397 29.39 -33.39 8.92
C ILE A 397 30.11 -33.80 10.23
N SER A 398 29.36 -33.92 11.34
CA SER A 398 29.49 -34.96 12.39
C SER A 398 28.68 -34.59 13.64
N ALA A 399 27.44 -35.05 13.71
CA ALA A 399 26.70 -35.23 14.97
C ALA A 399 25.59 -36.26 14.76
N LEU A 400 26.00 -37.49 14.41
CA LEU A 400 25.19 -38.67 14.68
C LEU A 400 25.45 -39.07 16.14
N GLN A 401 24.38 -39.49 16.83
CA GLN A 401 24.31 -39.94 18.23
C GLN A 401 24.17 -38.73 19.19
N SER A 402 23.03 -38.44 19.83
CA SER A 402 22.04 -39.33 20.41
C SER A 402 20.82 -38.52 20.89
N GLU A 403 19.67 -38.64 20.25
CA GLU A 403 18.35 -38.44 20.88
C GLU A 403 17.40 -39.46 20.24
N LYS A 404 17.35 -40.65 20.85
CA LYS A 404 16.27 -41.61 20.62
C LYS A 404 15.02 -41.08 21.34
N ASP A 405 13.90 -41.16 20.64
CA ASP A 405 12.51 -40.94 21.10
C ASP A 405 11.83 -39.61 20.73
N ARG A 406 11.72 -39.34 19.42
CA ARG A 406 10.43 -39.01 18.76
C ARG A 406 10.46 -39.58 17.35
N THR A 407 9.74 -40.67 17.13
CA THR A 407 9.69 -41.38 15.85
C THR A 407 9.31 -40.43 14.70
N PRO A 408 10.04 -40.45 13.57
CA PRO A 408 9.61 -39.77 12.35
C PRO A 408 8.21 -40.21 11.96
N THR A 409 7.45 -39.34 11.29
CA THR A 409 6.38 -39.80 10.42
C THR A 409 7.04 -40.70 9.38
N GLU A 410 6.97 -42.02 9.56
CA GLU A 410 7.42 -42.98 8.54
C GLU A 410 6.50 -42.83 7.33
N PHE A 411 6.86 -41.92 6.42
CA PHE A 411 6.44 -42.06 5.04
C PHE A 411 6.96 -43.42 4.60
N THR A 412 6.05 -44.35 4.35
CA THR A 412 6.34 -45.79 4.16
C THR A 412 7.26 -46.08 2.97
N GLN A 413 7.54 -45.07 2.15
CA GLN A 413 8.45 -45.13 1.01
C GLN A 413 9.56 -44.09 1.17
N ARG A 414 10.79 -44.48 0.83
CA ARG A 414 11.94 -43.57 0.79
C ARG A 414 11.68 -42.48 -0.27
N PRO A 415 11.71 -41.18 0.09
CA PRO A 415 11.59 -40.10 -0.88
C PRO A 415 12.72 -40.13 -1.91
N VAL A 416 12.39 -39.81 -3.17
CA VAL A 416 13.35 -39.70 -4.28
C VAL A 416 13.15 -38.35 -4.99
N PRO A 417 14.19 -37.81 -5.65
CA PRO A 417 14.04 -36.64 -6.50
C PRO A 417 13.03 -36.90 -7.62
N VAL A 418 12.08 -35.98 -7.81
CA VAL A 418 11.14 -36.02 -8.93
C VAL A 418 11.87 -35.62 -10.22
N THR A 419 11.84 -36.50 -11.21
CA THR A 419 12.47 -36.28 -12.52
C THR A 419 11.48 -35.71 -13.54
N TYR A 420 11.97 -34.87 -14.43
CA TYR A 420 11.21 -34.28 -15.52
C TYR A 420 12.13 -33.87 -16.67
N ASP A 421 11.59 -33.79 -17.87
CA ASP A 421 12.28 -33.24 -19.03
C ASP A 421 11.87 -31.77 -19.25
N LEU A 422 12.84 -30.93 -19.63
CA LEU A 422 12.56 -29.56 -20.06
C LEU A 422 12.08 -29.58 -21.52
N ARG A 423 10.93 -28.97 -21.78
CA ARG A 423 10.45 -28.76 -23.15
C ARG A 423 11.12 -27.52 -23.73
N GLU A 424 11.73 -27.65 -24.92
CA GLU A 424 12.37 -26.53 -25.60
C GLU A 424 11.38 -25.38 -25.84
N ALA A 425 11.90 -24.16 -25.73
CA ALA A 425 11.10 -23.00 -26.10
C ALA A 425 11.13 -22.92 -27.64
N GLU A 426 10.18 -23.54 -28.33
CA GLU A 426 9.91 -23.16 -29.73
C GLU A 426 9.79 -21.62 -29.79
N GLU A 427 10.54 -20.99 -30.71
CA GLU A 427 10.71 -19.54 -30.82
C GLU A 427 9.42 -18.80 -31.25
N GLU A 428 8.44 -19.54 -31.78
CA GLU A 428 7.15 -18.97 -32.18
C GLU A 428 6.12 -19.13 -31.06
N ALA A 429 5.71 -18.00 -30.49
CA ALA A 429 4.47 -17.94 -29.72
C ALA A 429 3.34 -18.45 -30.62
N LYS A 430 2.59 -19.46 -30.16
CA LYS A 430 1.39 -19.91 -30.88
C LYS A 430 0.52 -18.68 -31.20
N PRO A 431 0.08 -18.49 -32.46
CA PRO A 431 -0.87 -17.45 -32.79
C PRO A 431 -2.06 -17.56 -31.82
N LEU A 432 -2.49 -16.43 -31.26
CA LEU A 432 -3.68 -16.38 -30.40
C LEU A 432 -4.83 -17.11 -31.10
N GLY A 433 -5.23 -18.27 -30.57
CA GLY A 433 -6.37 -19.02 -31.09
C GLY A 433 -7.66 -18.21 -30.98
N GLU A 434 -8.67 -18.54 -31.79
CA GLU A 434 -9.98 -17.85 -31.76
C GLU A 434 -10.74 -18.04 -30.43
N THR A 435 -10.28 -18.93 -29.55
CA THR A 435 -10.93 -19.28 -28.27
C THR A 435 -10.40 -18.45 -27.10
N LEU A 436 -11.30 -17.88 -26.28
CA LEU A 436 -10.95 -17.05 -25.11
C LEU A 436 -10.19 -17.81 -24.00
N TYR A 437 -10.38 -19.13 -23.91
CA TYR A 437 -9.78 -20.00 -22.91
C TYR A 437 -9.20 -21.25 -23.56
N GLU A 438 -8.09 -21.74 -23.01
CA GLU A 438 -7.40 -22.95 -23.41
C GLU A 438 -7.28 -23.90 -22.20
N VAL A 439 -7.16 -25.20 -22.46
CA VAL A 439 -6.94 -26.19 -21.40
C VAL A 439 -5.51 -26.02 -20.87
N TYR A 440 -5.39 -25.82 -19.56
CA TYR A 440 -4.09 -25.65 -18.91
C TYR A 440 -3.40 -27.01 -18.76
N GLN A 441 -2.14 -27.07 -19.17
CA GLN A 441 -1.22 -28.16 -18.93
C GLN A 441 0.20 -27.59 -18.71
N PRO A 442 1.07 -28.27 -17.93
CA PRO A 442 2.46 -27.84 -17.77
C PRO A 442 3.13 -27.67 -19.13
N GLN A 443 3.56 -26.45 -19.45
CA GLN A 443 4.08 -26.11 -20.77
C GLN A 443 5.60 -26.27 -20.88
N ARG A 444 6.31 -26.04 -19.77
CA ARG A 444 7.79 -25.98 -19.73
C ARG A 444 8.45 -27.27 -19.26
N ILE A 445 7.73 -28.08 -18.49
CA ILE A 445 8.23 -29.32 -17.88
C ILE A 445 7.32 -30.50 -18.24
N ALA A 446 7.92 -31.67 -18.45
CA ALA A 446 7.22 -32.95 -18.61
C ALA A 446 7.63 -33.87 -17.47
N ILE A 447 6.77 -34.02 -16.46
CA ILE A 447 7.09 -34.72 -15.22
C ILE A 447 6.90 -36.22 -15.41
N HIS A 448 7.94 -37.01 -15.13
CA HIS A 448 7.92 -38.46 -15.34
C HIS A 448 6.94 -39.13 -14.39
N GLY A 449 6.02 -39.94 -14.94
CA GLY A 449 5.03 -40.69 -14.15
C GLY A 449 3.90 -39.85 -13.55
N ALA A 450 3.84 -38.54 -13.82
CA ALA A 450 2.77 -37.70 -13.30
C ALA A 450 1.43 -37.99 -13.99
N LEU A 451 0.34 -38.00 -13.20
CA LEU A 451 -1.01 -38.16 -13.71
C LEU A 451 -1.69 -36.80 -13.97
N PRO A 452 -2.58 -36.72 -14.98
CA PRO A 452 -3.33 -35.48 -15.27
C PRO A 452 -4.16 -35.01 -14.08
N HIS A 453 -4.44 -33.70 -14.02
CA HIS A 453 -5.32 -33.15 -13.01
C HIS A 453 -6.75 -33.72 -13.17
N PRO A 454 -7.44 -34.14 -12.08
CA PRO A 454 -8.75 -34.81 -12.16
C PRO A 454 -9.88 -33.93 -12.72
N THR A 455 -9.69 -32.61 -12.70
CA THR A 455 -10.58 -31.63 -13.31
C THR A 455 -9.84 -30.93 -14.43
N THR A 456 -10.49 -30.75 -15.59
CA THR A 456 -9.96 -29.95 -16.69
C THR A 456 -9.76 -28.51 -16.23
N LEU A 457 -8.51 -28.09 -16.12
CA LEU A 457 -8.15 -26.72 -15.79
C LEU A 457 -8.08 -25.89 -17.07
N CYS A 458 -8.32 -24.59 -16.96
CA CYS A 458 -8.22 -23.68 -18.09
C CYS A 458 -7.45 -22.42 -17.73
N GLU A 459 -6.83 -21.84 -18.75
CA GLU A 459 -6.17 -20.54 -18.70
C GLU A 459 -6.66 -19.66 -19.87
N SER A 460 -6.50 -18.36 -19.76
CA SER A 460 -6.79 -17.47 -20.90
C SER A 460 -5.75 -17.70 -22.01
N ALA A 461 -6.16 -17.56 -23.28
CA ALA A 461 -5.23 -17.66 -24.41
C ALA A 461 -4.01 -16.72 -24.29
N ALA A 462 -4.18 -15.56 -23.66
CA ALA A 462 -3.08 -14.62 -23.39
C ALA A 462 -2.03 -15.18 -22.40
N LEU A 463 -2.43 -15.95 -21.39
CA LEU A 463 -1.52 -16.60 -20.43
C LEU A 463 -0.83 -17.80 -21.08
N SER A 464 -1.58 -18.59 -21.86
CA SER A 464 -1.04 -19.72 -22.62
C SER A 464 0.07 -19.31 -23.60
N SER A 465 0.03 -18.06 -24.10
CA SER A 465 1.04 -17.53 -25.02
C SER A 465 2.42 -17.27 -24.39
N VAL A 466 2.54 -17.28 -23.06
CA VAL A 466 3.80 -17.00 -22.35
C VAL A 466 4.26 -18.23 -21.58
N LYS A 467 5.36 -18.84 -22.02
CA LYS A 467 5.92 -20.02 -21.36
C LYS A 467 6.51 -19.66 -19.98
N PRO A 468 6.27 -20.47 -18.93
CA PRO A 468 6.96 -20.36 -17.65
C PRO A 468 8.50 -20.44 -17.79
N PRO A 469 9.28 -19.85 -16.86
CA PRO A 469 10.74 -19.88 -16.91
C PRO A 469 11.28 -21.31 -16.74
N ALA A 470 12.47 -21.58 -17.29
CA ALA A 470 13.12 -22.87 -17.03
C ALA A 470 13.42 -23.06 -15.53
N VAL A 471 13.35 -24.31 -15.07
CA VAL A 471 13.60 -24.71 -13.69
C VAL A 471 14.63 -25.84 -13.66
N SER A 472 15.33 -25.96 -12.54
CA SER A 472 16.35 -26.97 -12.28
C SER A 472 16.10 -27.73 -10.97
N TYR A 473 15.26 -27.18 -10.09
CA TYR A 473 14.93 -27.80 -8.82
C TYR A 473 14.14 -29.11 -9.00
N GLN A 474 14.52 -30.13 -8.24
CA GLN A 474 13.86 -31.43 -8.20
C GLN A 474 13.37 -31.68 -6.77
N PRO A 475 12.05 -31.59 -6.51
CA PRO A 475 11.53 -31.85 -5.17
C PRO A 475 11.76 -33.31 -4.79
N THR A 476 12.01 -33.55 -3.50
CA THR A 476 12.22 -34.89 -2.96
C THR A 476 10.93 -35.40 -2.36
N LEU A 477 10.25 -36.33 -3.04
CA LEU A 477 8.92 -36.82 -2.68
C LEU A 477 8.87 -38.36 -2.69
N PRO A 478 7.99 -39.00 -1.90
CA PRO A 478 7.73 -40.43 -2.03
C PRO A 478 7.22 -40.77 -3.44
N PRO A 479 7.71 -41.85 -4.09
CA PRO A 479 7.29 -42.24 -5.44
C PRO A 479 5.77 -42.31 -5.62
N SER A 480 5.05 -42.81 -4.61
CA SER A 480 3.58 -42.90 -4.64
C SER A 480 2.87 -41.55 -4.80
N VAL A 481 3.49 -40.44 -4.41
CA VAL A 481 2.89 -39.10 -4.58
C VAL A 481 2.72 -38.76 -6.06
N VAL A 482 3.68 -39.19 -6.88
CA VAL A 482 3.68 -38.98 -8.33
C VAL A 482 2.91 -40.11 -9.02
N GLU A 483 3.33 -41.36 -8.83
CA GLU A 483 2.84 -42.53 -9.57
C GLU A 483 1.35 -42.83 -9.34
N LYS A 484 0.83 -42.52 -8.15
CA LYS A 484 -0.61 -42.69 -7.82
C LYS A 484 -1.41 -41.41 -8.02
N GLY A 485 -0.80 -40.32 -8.50
CA GLY A 485 -1.46 -39.02 -8.69
C GLY A 485 -2.00 -38.39 -7.41
N LEU A 486 -1.34 -38.59 -6.26
CA LEU A 486 -1.72 -37.88 -5.02
C LEU A 486 -1.48 -36.37 -5.17
N LEU A 487 -0.47 -36.02 -5.97
CA LEU A 487 -0.33 -34.74 -6.66
C LEU A 487 -0.46 -34.98 -8.17
N SER A 488 -1.30 -34.19 -8.82
CA SER A 488 -1.38 -34.16 -10.30
C SER A 488 -0.21 -33.40 -10.92
N GLU A 489 -0.02 -33.53 -12.24
CA GLU A 489 1.04 -32.84 -12.99
C GLU A 489 1.09 -31.32 -12.75
N VAL A 490 -0.06 -30.65 -12.65
CA VAL A 490 -0.15 -29.20 -12.41
C VAL A 490 0.22 -28.85 -10.96
N GLN A 491 -0.13 -29.71 -10.03
CA GLN A 491 0.22 -29.52 -8.63
C GLN A 491 1.70 -29.82 -8.38
N LEU A 492 2.27 -30.81 -9.06
CA LEU A 492 3.71 -31.10 -9.05
C LEU A 492 4.52 -29.97 -9.68
N GLU A 493 4.04 -29.39 -10.79
CA GLU A 493 4.63 -28.18 -11.38
C GLU A 493 4.73 -27.06 -10.35
N SER A 494 3.67 -26.83 -9.57
CA SER A 494 3.67 -25.84 -8.49
C SER A 494 4.74 -26.12 -7.42
N VAL A 495 4.91 -27.38 -7.01
CA VAL A 495 5.93 -27.78 -6.03
C VAL A 495 7.35 -27.55 -6.58
N ILE A 496 7.57 -27.86 -7.86
CA ILE A 496 8.85 -27.62 -8.54
C ILE A 496 9.20 -26.13 -8.57
N TYR A 497 8.28 -25.26 -9.03
CA TYR A 497 8.52 -23.82 -9.07
C TYR A 497 8.66 -23.19 -7.68
N ALA A 498 7.89 -23.67 -6.70
CA ALA A 498 8.03 -23.23 -5.32
C ALA A 498 9.43 -23.58 -4.78
N GLY A 499 9.88 -24.80 -5.02
CA GLY A 499 11.22 -25.25 -4.64
C GLY A 499 12.35 -24.50 -5.35
N GLU A 500 12.20 -24.20 -6.65
CA GLU A 500 13.11 -23.34 -7.40
C GLU A 500 13.21 -21.95 -6.74
N ALA A 501 12.08 -21.31 -6.45
CA ALA A 501 12.07 -20.01 -5.77
C ALA A 501 12.74 -20.11 -4.39
N HIS A 502 12.35 -21.11 -3.60
CA HIS A 502 12.89 -21.32 -2.26
C HIS A 502 14.39 -21.64 -2.26
N SER A 503 14.95 -22.14 -3.35
CA SER A 503 16.40 -22.38 -3.47
C SER A 503 17.22 -21.10 -3.64
N HIS A 504 16.55 -19.97 -3.88
CA HIS A 504 17.18 -18.67 -4.09
C HIS A 504 16.92 -17.71 -2.93
N LEU A 505 17.82 -16.73 -2.79
CA LEU A 505 17.66 -15.59 -1.89
C LEU A 505 17.10 -14.37 -2.63
N LEU A 506 16.36 -13.53 -1.92
CA LEU A 506 16.01 -12.19 -2.35
C LEU A 506 17.29 -11.36 -2.48
N ARG A 507 17.31 -10.44 -3.46
CA ARG A 507 18.45 -9.55 -3.66
C ARG A 507 18.43 -8.46 -2.60
N GLY A 508 19.55 -8.26 -1.91
CA GLY A 508 19.74 -7.22 -0.90
C GLY A 508 20.11 -7.80 0.46
N PHE A 509 20.51 -6.92 1.37
CA PHE A 509 20.88 -7.23 2.75
C PHE A 509 19.94 -6.45 3.66
N TYR A 510 19.51 -7.05 4.77
CA TYR A 510 18.46 -6.48 5.61
C TYR A 510 18.82 -6.49 7.09
N LEU A 511 18.42 -5.46 7.83
CA LEU A 511 18.35 -5.48 9.28
C LEU A 511 16.92 -5.79 9.70
N VAL A 512 16.78 -6.62 10.73
CA VAL A 512 15.49 -6.96 11.34
C VAL A 512 15.49 -6.43 12.77
N SER A 513 14.42 -5.73 13.16
CA SER A 513 14.27 -5.29 14.55
C SER A 513 14.22 -6.47 15.51
N GLU A 514 14.58 -6.24 16.78
CA GLU A 514 14.46 -7.25 17.85
C GLU A 514 13.03 -7.81 17.97
N THR A 515 12.02 -7.03 17.56
CA THR A 515 10.59 -7.38 17.56
C THR A 515 10.11 -8.05 16.27
N PHE A 516 10.98 -8.25 15.27
CA PHE A 516 10.67 -8.85 13.95
C PHE A 516 9.59 -8.14 13.12
N ASP A 517 9.24 -6.91 13.47
CA ASP A 517 8.18 -6.10 12.84
C ASP A 517 8.71 -5.04 11.87
N LYS A 518 10.02 -4.79 11.86
CA LYS A 518 10.67 -3.80 10.99
C LYS A 518 11.83 -4.45 10.24
N VAL A 519 11.82 -4.24 8.92
CA VAL A 519 12.88 -4.69 8.02
C VAL A 519 13.43 -3.48 7.28
N GLU A 520 14.74 -3.23 7.38
CA GLU A 520 15.42 -2.12 6.70
C GLU A 520 16.54 -2.64 5.80
N VAL A 521 16.69 -2.06 4.61
CA VAL A 521 17.80 -2.41 3.72
C VAL A 521 19.11 -1.87 4.31
N THR A 522 20.15 -2.69 4.30
CA THR A 522 21.48 -2.35 4.82
C THR A 522 22.58 -2.74 3.81
N SER A 523 23.83 -2.40 4.11
CA SER A 523 24.99 -2.85 3.34
C SER A 523 25.37 -4.28 3.70
N SER A 524 26.03 -4.98 2.76
CA SER A 524 26.61 -6.31 3.00
C SER A 524 27.75 -6.31 4.03
N GLU A 525 28.31 -5.15 4.32
CA GLU A 525 29.40 -4.97 5.29
C GLU A 525 28.88 -4.84 6.72
N ASN A 526 27.56 -4.70 6.90
CA ASN A 526 26.96 -4.66 8.23
C ASN A 526 26.93 -6.09 8.82
N PRO A 527 27.55 -6.32 10.00
CA PRO A 527 27.65 -7.66 10.59
C PRO A 527 26.29 -8.25 10.99
N ASP A 528 25.28 -7.41 11.24
CA ASP A 528 23.93 -7.83 11.63
C ASP A 528 23.00 -8.03 10.42
N ALA A 529 23.54 -7.94 9.20
CA ALA A 529 22.77 -8.11 7.98
C ALA A 529 22.28 -9.56 7.79
N VAL A 530 21.00 -9.71 7.47
CA VAL A 530 20.38 -10.98 7.11
C VAL A 530 19.93 -11.00 5.64
N LEU A 531 19.76 -12.21 5.12
CA LEU A 531 19.24 -12.48 3.78
C LEU A 531 17.89 -13.19 3.90
N PHE A 532 16.93 -12.80 3.08
CA PHE A 532 15.65 -13.48 2.99
C PHE A 532 15.63 -14.48 1.85
N ARG A 533 15.05 -15.65 2.09
CA ARG A 533 14.71 -16.61 1.03
C ARG A 533 13.58 -16.05 0.17
N ARG A 534 13.59 -16.31 -1.14
CA ARG A 534 12.45 -15.91 -1.98
C ARG A 534 11.20 -16.69 -1.57
N GLY A 535 10.06 -16.01 -1.58
CA GLY A 535 8.76 -16.66 -1.49
C GLY A 535 8.24 -17.03 -2.87
N TRP A 536 7.25 -17.92 -2.91
CA TRP A 536 6.50 -18.27 -4.11
C TRP A 536 5.03 -17.93 -3.92
N PHE A 537 4.42 -17.32 -4.95
CA PHE A 537 3.03 -16.88 -4.91
C PHE A 537 2.15 -17.75 -5.81
N LEU A 538 1.19 -18.45 -5.20
CA LEU A 538 0.21 -19.27 -5.90
C LEU A 538 -1.06 -18.49 -6.20
N GLY A 539 -1.25 -18.10 -7.46
CA GLY A 539 -2.36 -17.26 -7.92
C GLY A 539 -3.47 -17.99 -8.68
N ASP A 540 -3.57 -19.31 -8.56
CA ASP A 540 -4.50 -20.12 -9.36
C ASP A 540 -5.97 -20.03 -8.90
N GLY A 541 -6.88 -20.39 -9.81
CA GLY A 541 -8.33 -20.37 -9.58
C GLY A 541 -8.84 -21.45 -8.62
N THR A 542 -10.13 -21.46 -8.31
CA THR A 542 -10.75 -22.56 -7.57
C THR A 542 -10.69 -23.87 -8.36
N GLY A 543 -10.51 -25.01 -7.67
CA GLY A 543 -10.54 -26.33 -8.32
C GLY A 543 -9.17 -26.95 -8.61
N THR A 544 -8.08 -26.19 -8.52
CA THR A 544 -6.69 -26.68 -8.71
C THR A 544 -6.10 -27.44 -7.54
N GLY A 545 -6.73 -27.35 -6.35
CA GLY A 545 -6.25 -28.00 -5.14
C GLY A 545 -5.12 -27.28 -4.41
N LYS A 546 -5.23 -25.96 -4.22
CA LYS A 546 -4.29 -25.12 -3.42
C LYS A 546 -3.79 -25.72 -2.12
N GLY A 547 -4.69 -26.25 -1.30
CA GLY A 547 -4.29 -26.87 -0.04
C GLY A 547 -3.36 -28.06 -0.25
N ARG A 548 -3.61 -28.85 -1.30
CA ARG A 548 -2.74 -29.96 -1.71
C ARG A 548 -1.39 -29.49 -2.25
N GLN A 549 -1.34 -28.41 -3.03
CA GLN A 549 -0.07 -27.80 -3.47
C GLN A 549 0.75 -27.30 -2.27
N VAL A 550 0.14 -26.60 -1.33
CA VAL A 550 0.79 -26.14 -0.09
C VAL A 550 1.33 -27.33 0.71
N ALA A 551 0.54 -28.39 0.88
CA ALA A 551 0.97 -29.61 1.55
C ALA A 551 2.16 -30.27 0.82
N GLY A 552 2.18 -30.27 -0.51
CA GLY A 552 3.29 -30.79 -1.32
C GLY A 552 4.58 -30.01 -1.14
N VAL A 553 4.50 -28.67 -1.06
CA VAL A 553 5.66 -27.82 -0.76
C VAL A 553 6.19 -28.06 0.65
N ILE A 554 5.30 -28.23 1.63
CA ILE A 554 5.70 -28.58 3.01
C ILE A 554 6.36 -29.96 3.03
N LEU A 555 5.80 -30.96 2.31
CA LEU A 555 6.33 -32.31 2.26
C LEU A 555 7.74 -32.35 1.65
N ASP A 556 7.98 -31.63 0.57
CA ASP A 556 9.32 -31.50 -0.03
C ASP A 556 10.32 -30.91 0.99
N ASN A 557 9.95 -29.83 1.67
CA ASN A 557 10.82 -29.24 2.70
C ASN A 557 11.04 -30.20 3.89
N TRP A 558 10.00 -30.93 4.28
CA TRP A 558 10.05 -31.93 5.33
C TRP A 558 11.04 -33.05 4.99
N ASN A 559 11.00 -33.58 3.77
CA ASN A 559 11.92 -34.60 3.28
C ASN A 559 13.36 -34.09 3.13
N ASN A 560 13.54 -32.78 3.01
CA ASN A 560 14.83 -32.10 3.04
C ASN A 560 15.28 -31.69 4.47
N GLY A 561 14.65 -32.24 5.51
CA GLY A 561 15.02 -32.02 6.91
C GLY A 561 14.46 -30.74 7.54
N ARG A 562 13.68 -29.93 6.81
CA ARG A 562 12.99 -28.75 7.33
C ARG A 562 11.60 -29.14 7.82
N THR A 563 11.55 -29.72 9.01
CA THR A 563 10.34 -30.37 9.57
C THR A 563 9.45 -29.44 10.42
N LYS A 564 9.68 -28.13 10.39
CA LYS A 564 8.84 -27.13 11.06
C LYS A 564 8.23 -26.21 10.01
N ALA A 565 6.90 -26.14 9.97
CA ALA A 565 6.16 -25.27 9.06
C ALA A 565 5.10 -24.46 9.81
N LEU A 566 4.79 -23.27 9.27
CA LEU A 566 3.68 -22.44 9.72
C LEU A 566 2.63 -22.39 8.61
N TRP A 567 1.41 -22.83 8.90
CA TRP A 567 0.27 -22.76 8.00
C TRP A 567 -0.69 -21.67 8.47
N ILE A 568 -0.60 -20.49 7.85
CA ILE A 568 -1.48 -19.36 8.17
C ILE A 568 -2.72 -19.40 7.27
N SER A 569 -3.91 -19.39 7.87
CA SER A 569 -5.18 -19.43 7.15
C SER A 569 -6.12 -18.29 7.55
N LYS A 570 -7.19 -18.10 6.79
CA LYS A 570 -8.20 -17.07 7.05
C LYS A 570 -9.07 -17.40 8.28
N SER A 571 -9.32 -18.68 8.53
CA SER A 571 -10.30 -19.16 9.52
C SER A 571 -9.86 -20.48 10.13
N ASP A 572 -10.11 -20.66 11.42
CA ASP A 572 -9.75 -21.88 12.16
C ASP A 572 -10.50 -23.11 11.64
N LYS A 573 -11.65 -22.89 10.96
CA LYS A 573 -12.42 -23.95 10.31
C LYS A 573 -11.67 -24.67 9.19
N LEU A 574 -10.62 -24.06 8.63
CA LEU A 574 -9.84 -24.62 7.52
C LEU A 574 -8.73 -25.57 8.00
N ILE A 575 -8.59 -25.82 9.31
CA ILE A 575 -7.60 -26.76 9.83
C ILE A 575 -7.89 -28.19 9.36
N GLU A 576 -9.17 -28.57 9.24
CA GLU A 576 -9.57 -29.89 8.76
C GLU A 576 -9.27 -30.07 7.25
N ASP A 577 -9.40 -29.01 6.45
CA ASP A 577 -8.96 -29.02 5.06
C ASP A 577 -7.44 -29.19 4.94
N ALA A 578 -6.68 -28.46 5.77
CA ALA A 578 -5.22 -28.59 5.80
C ALA A 578 -4.78 -30.00 6.21
N ARG A 579 -5.44 -30.59 7.21
CA ARG A 579 -5.23 -31.98 7.65
C ARG A 579 -5.54 -32.98 6.55
N ARG A 580 -6.70 -32.86 5.91
CA ARG A 580 -7.07 -33.70 4.77
C ARG A 580 -5.99 -33.67 3.69
N ASP A 581 -5.49 -32.48 3.34
CA ASP A 581 -4.50 -32.32 2.27
C ASP A 581 -3.11 -32.85 2.67
N TRP A 582 -2.72 -32.72 3.94
CA TRP A 582 -1.48 -33.30 4.47
C TRP A 582 -1.55 -34.84 4.56
N ILE A 583 -2.66 -35.38 5.07
CA ILE A 583 -2.91 -36.82 5.19
C ILE A 583 -2.93 -37.48 3.82
N ALA A 584 -3.52 -36.82 2.82
CA ALA A 584 -3.55 -37.32 1.46
C ALA A 584 -2.14 -37.53 0.85
N LEU A 585 -1.10 -36.88 1.39
CA LEU A 585 0.29 -37.05 0.97
C LEU A 585 1.10 -37.97 1.90
N GLY A 586 0.45 -38.65 2.86
CA GLY A 586 1.07 -39.58 3.80
C GLY A 586 1.42 -38.98 5.16
N GLY A 587 1.05 -37.72 5.40
CA GLY A 587 1.18 -37.08 6.70
C GLY A 587 0.20 -37.61 7.75
N LYS A 588 0.44 -37.32 9.04
CA LYS A 588 -0.49 -37.65 10.13
C LYS A 588 -1.31 -36.43 10.53
N ASP A 589 -2.54 -36.67 10.97
CA ASP A 589 -3.40 -35.62 11.54
C ASP A 589 -2.73 -34.86 12.69
N THR A 590 -1.96 -35.59 13.51
CA THR A 590 -1.22 -35.09 14.66
C THR A 590 -0.06 -34.17 14.29
N ASP A 591 0.38 -34.16 13.03
CA ASP A 591 1.44 -33.28 12.57
C ASP A 591 0.94 -31.84 12.46
N ILE A 592 -0.37 -31.62 12.31
CA ILE A 592 -0.98 -30.28 12.25
C ILE A 592 -1.60 -29.89 13.60
N LEU A 593 -0.97 -28.91 14.25
CA LEU A 593 -1.37 -28.41 15.56
C LEU A 593 -1.87 -26.97 15.48
N SER A 594 -3.01 -26.68 16.10
CA SER A 594 -3.49 -25.29 16.21
C SER A 594 -2.62 -24.50 17.19
N LEU A 595 -2.22 -23.28 16.80
CA LEU A 595 -1.53 -22.33 17.68
C LEU A 595 -2.32 -22.08 18.98
N SER A 596 -3.65 -22.14 18.95
CA SER A 596 -4.52 -21.94 20.12
C SER A 596 -4.29 -22.95 21.26
N ARG A 597 -3.55 -24.04 21.01
CA ARG A 597 -3.14 -25.00 22.06
C ARG A 597 -2.04 -24.46 22.96
N TYR A 598 -1.30 -23.44 22.51
CA TYR A 598 -0.24 -22.79 23.27
C TYR A 598 -0.78 -21.48 23.84
N LYS A 599 -0.54 -21.22 25.13
CA LYS A 599 -0.96 -19.93 25.70
C LYS A 599 -0.04 -18.82 25.20
N LEU A 600 -0.59 -17.61 25.12
CA LEU A 600 0.19 -16.43 24.77
C LEU A 600 1.34 -16.24 25.77
N GLY A 601 2.57 -16.12 25.26
CA GLY A 601 3.77 -15.96 26.06
C GLY A 601 4.39 -17.27 26.57
N GLU A 602 3.74 -18.42 26.38
CA GLU A 602 4.37 -19.73 26.58
C GLU A 602 5.21 -20.10 25.35
N GLU A 603 6.32 -20.79 25.59
CA GLU A 603 7.17 -21.31 24.51
C GLU A 603 6.44 -22.39 23.72
N ILE A 604 6.55 -22.34 22.38
CA ILE A 604 5.99 -23.37 21.51
C ILE A 604 6.94 -24.57 21.50
N VAL A 605 6.67 -25.53 22.38
CA VAL A 605 7.48 -26.76 22.51
C VAL A 605 7.12 -27.74 21.38
N LEU A 606 7.52 -27.40 20.16
CA LEU A 606 7.35 -28.23 18.96
C LEU A 606 8.69 -28.49 18.27
N SER A 607 9.18 -29.72 18.35
CA SER A 607 10.45 -30.14 17.72
C SER A 607 10.31 -30.39 16.21
N GLN A 608 9.13 -30.81 15.76
CA GLN A 608 8.72 -30.98 14.37
C GLN A 608 7.19 -30.87 14.28
N GLY A 609 6.66 -30.41 13.16
CA GLY A 609 5.23 -30.26 12.95
C GLY A 609 4.85 -29.04 12.12
N ILE A 610 3.57 -28.96 11.81
CA ILE A 610 2.93 -27.87 11.07
C ILE A 610 2.05 -27.11 12.05
N LEU A 611 2.45 -25.90 12.40
CA LEU A 611 1.67 -25.04 13.26
C LEU A 611 0.60 -24.33 12.42
N PHE A 612 -0.66 -24.67 12.64
CA PHE A 612 -1.79 -24.03 11.99
C PHE A 612 -2.24 -22.81 12.80
N THR A 613 -2.36 -21.67 12.14
CA THR A 613 -2.78 -20.42 12.79
C THR A 613 -3.64 -19.59 11.85
N THR A 614 -4.29 -18.58 12.39
CA THR A 614 -5.04 -17.58 11.65
C THR A 614 -4.70 -16.20 12.15
N TYR A 615 -5.08 -15.18 11.37
CA TYR A 615 -5.02 -13.80 11.87
C TYR A 615 -5.84 -13.60 13.15
N ALA A 616 -6.83 -14.44 13.46
CA ALA A 616 -7.56 -14.35 14.73
C ALA A 616 -6.73 -14.87 15.91
N THR A 617 -6.10 -16.05 15.76
CA THR A 617 -5.28 -16.66 16.82
C THR A 617 -4.00 -15.86 17.08
N LEU A 618 -3.43 -15.19 16.07
CA LEU A 618 -2.28 -14.28 16.23
C LEU A 618 -2.62 -12.96 16.96
N ARG A 619 -3.90 -12.57 17.07
CA ARG A 619 -4.28 -11.26 17.63
C ARG A 619 -4.32 -11.20 19.16
N GLY A 620 -4.05 -12.31 19.85
CA GLY A 620 -4.17 -12.42 21.30
C GLY A 620 -5.63 -12.29 21.74
N SER A 621 -6.26 -13.38 22.19
CA SER A 621 -7.48 -13.25 22.97
C SER A 621 -7.13 -12.49 24.25
N LYS A 622 -7.75 -11.33 24.49
CA LYS A 622 -7.93 -10.89 25.88
C LYS A 622 -8.59 -12.07 26.60
N PRO A 623 -8.14 -12.47 27.80
CA PRO A 623 -8.83 -13.51 28.55
C PRO A 623 -10.28 -13.06 28.71
N GLY A 624 -11.19 -13.78 28.04
CA GLY A 624 -12.61 -13.62 28.27
C GLY A 624 -12.85 -13.92 29.74
N LYS A 625 -13.63 -13.07 30.42
CA LYS A 625 -14.22 -13.45 31.70
C LYS A 625 -14.88 -14.81 31.50
N ASN A 626 -14.48 -15.83 32.28
CA ASN A 626 -15.29 -17.01 32.46
C ASN A 626 -16.72 -16.55 32.81
N PRO A 627 -17.75 -16.93 32.03
CA PRO A 627 -19.05 -17.18 32.64
C PRO A 627 -18.89 -18.46 33.48
N ASP A 628 -19.70 -18.57 34.53
CA ASP A 628 -19.75 -19.71 35.45
C ASP A 628 -18.67 -19.77 36.52
N CYS A 629 -18.84 -18.91 37.52
CA CYS A 629 -18.67 -19.26 38.93
C CYS A 629 -19.64 -18.42 39.78
N SER A 630 -20.92 -18.79 39.77
CA SER A 630 -21.85 -18.51 40.87
C SER A 630 -23.08 -19.43 40.77
N ASN A 631 -23.36 -20.12 41.88
CA ASN A 631 -24.50 -21.01 42.18
C ASN A 631 -24.34 -22.49 41.77
N SER A 632 -23.61 -23.28 42.55
CA SER A 632 -24.12 -24.12 43.66
C SER A 632 -22.99 -24.96 44.25
#